data_AF-A0A397VVI4-F1
#
_entry.id   AF-A0A397VVI4-F1
#
_cell.length_a   1.000
_cell.length_b   1.000
_cell.length_c   1.000
_cell.angle_alpha   90.00
_cell.angle_beta   90.00
_cell.angle_gamma   90.00
#
_symmetry.space_group_name_H-M   'P 1'
#
loop_
_entity.id
_entity.type
_entity.pdbx_description
1 polymer ?
#
loop_
_entity_poly.entity_id
_entity_poly.type
_entity_poly.pdbx_seq_one_letter_code
_entity_poly.pdbx_strand_id
1 'polypeptide(L)'
;MKTDTVIPCLVTDVIIKIFENVSIRDLFSILLVNREWCRLAIPLYWKAPFSYTKTRSRLAIKIYRLFLKKKSQNIKKQNLPTLFDYPLFLKELNYTNLLELDRTRVNVRAILKLLIDRGVNLNIFVMGDTAALGEYIYGLWTDSCYTPMFSSLVYIKIYSPFPKNRVIKTLVDNCTKLSHLDINLYDNNPGRIKMMLNYLEELFNAQRCLLNLRLVFNNGPGKSLIKIFQSKPESFKRLELVNWNFEECDWKWLEKCTDLTEFAITNPQSQITEILGINFETHYLKSSKKKSIKTTHWHFGNDGKISNFYFHSEKSSTEPYFDEPIVIKPTNYTGRMTRSLSEFLNRANSQTTNINGL
;
A
#
# COMPACT_ATOMS: atom_id res chain seq x y z
N MET A 1 -24.22 21.72 46.74
CA MET A 1 -23.93 20.47 46.00
C MET A 1 -23.13 20.83 44.76
N LYS A 2 -22.01 20.16 44.48
CA LYS A 2 -21.41 20.22 43.14
C LYS A 2 -22.23 19.32 42.23
N THR A 3 -22.84 19.88 41.20
CA THR A 3 -23.39 19.07 40.09
C THR A 3 -22.22 18.61 39.26
N ASP A 4 -21.88 17.32 39.34
CA ASP A 4 -20.95 16.71 38.40
C ASP A 4 -21.61 16.70 37.01
N THR A 5 -21.35 17.76 36.23
CA THR A 5 -21.69 17.82 34.82
C THR A 5 -20.92 16.72 34.12
N VAL A 6 -21.59 15.59 33.89
CA VAL A 6 -21.09 14.48 33.08
C VAL A 6 -20.83 15.00 31.68
N ILE A 7 -19.58 15.35 31.40
CA ILE A 7 -19.14 15.73 30.05
C ILE A 7 -19.37 14.50 29.16
N PRO A 8 -20.18 14.61 28.07
CA PRO A 8 -20.43 13.49 27.18
C PRO A 8 -19.13 13.09 26.47
N CYS A 9 -18.44 12.10 27.03
CA CYS A 9 -17.23 11.56 26.42
C CYS A 9 -17.65 10.53 25.37
N LEU A 10 -17.41 10.82 24.09
CA LEU A 10 -17.56 9.82 23.03
C LEU A 10 -16.62 8.64 23.33
N VAL A 11 -17.19 7.43 23.34
CA VAL A 11 -16.43 6.20 23.57
C VAL A 11 -15.28 6.12 22.56
N THR A 12 -14.07 5.83 23.04
CA THR A 12 -12.82 5.83 22.27
C THR A 12 -12.94 5.10 20.94
N ASP A 13 -13.63 3.96 20.90
CA ASP A 13 -13.80 3.12 19.71
C ASP A 13 -14.62 3.82 18.61
N VAL A 14 -15.61 4.64 19.01
CA VAL A 14 -16.40 5.45 18.07
C VAL A 14 -15.53 6.56 17.47
N ILE A 15 -14.69 7.21 18.29
CA ILE A 15 -13.74 8.23 17.80
C ILE A 15 -12.73 7.61 16.82
N ILE A 16 -12.16 6.45 17.15
CA ILE A 16 -11.29 5.69 16.24
C ILE A 16 -12.03 5.39 14.94
N LYS A 17 -13.29 4.93 15.00
CA LYS A 17 -14.05 4.59 13.79
C LYS A 17 -14.39 5.80 12.91
N ILE A 18 -14.59 6.97 13.51
CA ILE A 18 -14.68 8.25 12.80
C ILE A 18 -13.33 8.57 12.14
N PHE A 19 -12.22 8.48 12.88
CA PHE A 19 -10.88 8.81 12.38
C PHE A 19 -10.40 7.86 11.27
N GLU A 20 -10.84 6.60 11.25
CA GLU A 20 -10.60 5.67 10.13
C GLU A 20 -11.24 6.15 8.80
N ASN A 21 -12.27 7.00 8.87
CA ASN A 21 -13.10 7.41 7.74
C ASN A 21 -12.77 8.79 7.15
N VAL A 22 -11.79 9.51 7.71
CA VAL A 22 -11.41 10.87 7.27
C VAL A 22 -10.12 10.86 6.43
N SER A 23 -9.86 11.95 5.70
CA SER A 23 -8.65 12.03 4.86
C SER A 23 -7.37 12.08 5.69
N ILE A 24 -6.22 11.84 5.06
CA ILE A 24 -4.92 11.99 5.74
C ILE A 24 -4.64 13.45 6.15
N ARG A 25 -5.27 14.42 5.49
CA ARG A 25 -5.24 15.85 5.81
C ARG A 25 -6.13 16.16 7.02
N ASP A 26 -7.29 15.54 7.12
CA ASP A 26 -8.18 15.70 8.27
C ASP A 26 -7.59 15.02 9.52
N LEU A 27 -7.00 13.84 9.36
CA LEU A 27 -6.18 13.20 10.40
C LEU A 27 -5.07 14.13 10.89
N PHE A 28 -4.42 14.88 9.99
CA PHE A 28 -3.42 15.87 10.39
C PHE A 28 -4.02 16.99 11.24
N SER A 29 -5.17 17.55 10.85
CA SER A 29 -5.88 18.56 11.64
C SER A 29 -6.31 18.03 13.01
N ILE A 30 -6.75 16.77 13.08
CA ILE A 30 -7.15 16.08 14.32
C ILE A 30 -5.98 15.97 15.32
N LEU A 31 -4.74 15.79 14.85
CA LEU A 31 -3.54 15.80 15.72
C LEU A 31 -3.36 17.09 16.53
N LEU A 32 -3.93 18.20 16.04
CA LEU A 32 -3.75 19.54 16.61
C LEU A 32 -4.89 19.94 17.57
N VAL A 33 -5.96 19.14 17.67
CA VAL A 33 -7.17 19.50 18.44
C VAL A 33 -6.91 19.47 19.96
N ASN A 34 -6.49 18.32 20.49
CA ASN A 34 -6.12 18.17 21.90
C ASN A 34 -5.25 16.90 22.10
N ARG A 35 -4.72 16.72 23.32
CA ARG A 35 -3.81 15.60 23.66
C ARG A 35 -4.44 14.22 23.43
N GLU A 36 -5.73 14.05 23.70
CA GLU A 36 -6.40 12.76 23.60
C GLU A 36 -6.71 12.41 22.15
N TRP A 37 -7.20 13.37 21.37
CA TRP A 37 -7.41 13.22 19.93
C TRP A 37 -6.10 12.93 19.20
N CYS A 38 -5.02 13.61 19.59
CA CYS A 38 -3.67 13.30 19.12
C CYS A 38 -3.25 11.86 19.46
N ARG A 39 -3.48 11.39 20.69
CA ARG A 39 -3.16 10.01 21.12
C ARG A 39 -3.83 8.95 20.24
N LEU A 40 -5.07 9.18 19.80
CA LEU A 40 -5.83 8.25 18.95
C LEU A 40 -5.50 8.39 17.46
N ALA A 41 -5.26 9.60 16.97
CA ALA A 41 -4.96 9.85 15.56
C ALA A 41 -3.49 9.58 15.17
N ILE A 42 -2.53 9.64 16.10
CA ILE A 42 -1.11 9.37 15.81
C ILE A 42 -0.91 7.98 15.18
N PRO A 43 -1.42 6.86 15.73
CA PRO A 43 -1.29 5.54 15.10
C PRO A 43 -1.92 5.48 13.69
N LEU A 44 -3.12 6.05 13.51
CA LEU A 44 -3.84 6.05 12.23
C LEU A 44 -3.11 6.89 11.17
N TYR A 45 -2.56 8.04 11.56
CA TYR A 45 -1.73 8.88 10.71
C TYR A 45 -0.42 8.15 10.35
N TRP A 46 0.28 7.58 11.34
CA TRP A 46 1.58 6.94 11.14
C TRP A 46 1.53 5.52 10.53
N LYS A 47 0.34 5.00 10.19
CA LYS A 47 0.19 3.70 9.50
C LYS A 47 0.91 3.61 8.16
N ALA A 48 0.95 4.71 7.41
CA ALA A 48 1.48 4.81 6.05
C ALA A 48 2.34 6.08 5.87
N PRO A 49 3.55 6.16 6.49
CA PRO A 49 4.36 7.37 6.48
C PRO A 49 5.08 7.61 5.16
N PHE A 50 5.21 6.59 4.31
CA PHE A 50 5.93 6.67 3.03
C PHE A 50 5.02 6.88 1.81
N SER A 51 3.70 6.75 1.95
CA SER A 51 2.78 6.58 0.80
C SER A 51 2.15 7.86 0.25
N TYR A 52 2.14 8.97 1.00
CA TYR A 52 1.39 10.17 0.60
C TYR A 52 2.24 11.27 -0.04
N THR A 53 3.18 11.85 0.71
CA THR A 53 3.98 12.99 0.23
C THR A 53 5.45 12.84 0.60
N LYS A 54 6.33 13.29 -0.30
CA LYS A 54 7.79 13.30 -0.11
C LYS A 54 8.21 14.01 1.19
N THR A 55 7.49 15.05 1.61
CA THR A 55 7.69 15.77 2.87
C THR A 55 7.37 14.90 4.10
N ARG A 56 6.28 14.13 4.06
CA ARG A 56 5.93 13.14 5.09
C ARG A 56 7.00 12.05 5.19
N SER A 57 7.41 11.49 4.06
CA SER A 57 8.43 10.44 4.00
C SER A 57 9.79 10.94 4.54
N ARG A 58 10.20 12.17 4.20
CA ARG A 58 11.38 12.83 4.78
C ARG A 58 11.28 13.03 6.30
N LEU A 59 10.11 13.39 6.82
CA LEU A 59 9.87 13.51 8.27
C LEU A 59 10.01 12.15 8.96
N ALA A 60 9.44 11.09 8.37
CA ALA A 60 9.56 9.72 8.87
C ALA A 60 11.03 9.28 8.98
N ILE A 61 11.83 9.52 7.93
CA ILE A 61 13.27 9.24 7.95
C ILE A 61 14.00 10.05 9.04
N LYS A 62 13.68 11.33 9.24
CA LYS A 62 14.25 12.15 10.33
C LYS A 62 13.96 11.53 11.70
N ILE A 63 12.71 11.12 11.94
CA ILE A 63 12.29 10.49 13.19
C ILE A 63 12.95 9.12 13.38
N TYR A 64 12.95 8.26 12.37
CA TYR A 64 13.58 6.93 12.44
C TYR A 64 15.09 7.01 12.69
N ARG A 65 15.77 8.04 12.14
CA ARG A 65 17.18 8.36 12.44
C ARG A 65 17.42 8.71 13.91
N LEU A 66 16.47 9.31 14.64
CA LEU A 66 16.60 9.54 16.10
C LEU A 66 16.63 8.22 16.87
N PHE A 67 15.73 7.29 16.53
CA PHE A 67 15.70 5.97 17.15
C PHE A 67 16.96 5.15 16.84
N LEU A 68 17.48 5.21 15.61
CA LEU A 68 18.74 4.56 15.24
C LEU A 68 19.94 5.12 16.01
N LYS A 69 20.07 6.46 16.13
CA LYS A 69 21.12 7.10 16.93
C LYS A 69 21.08 6.67 18.40
N LYS A 70 19.89 6.58 19.00
CA LYS A 70 19.74 6.12 20.38
C LYS A 70 20.22 4.66 20.54
N LYS A 71 19.90 3.77 19.59
CA LYS A 71 20.33 2.37 19.61
C LYS A 71 21.87 2.24 19.60
N SER A 72 22.58 3.09 18.85
CA SER A 72 24.05 3.12 18.87
C SER A 72 24.69 3.68 20.15
N GLN A 73 23.92 4.35 21.02
CA GLN A 73 24.43 5.02 22.23
C GLN A 73 24.09 4.28 23.54
N ASN A 74 23.47 3.10 23.48
CA ASN A 74 23.06 2.30 24.66
C ASN A 74 22.22 3.05 25.73
N ILE A 75 21.57 4.15 25.35
CA ILE A 75 20.75 4.96 26.26
C ILE A 75 19.50 4.15 26.67
N LYS A 76 19.27 3.99 27.98
CA LYS A 76 18.16 3.19 28.55
C LYS A 76 16.79 3.54 27.94
N LYS A 77 15.89 2.55 27.86
CA LYS A 77 14.57 2.66 27.19
C LYS A 77 13.77 3.91 27.61
N GLN A 78 13.79 4.29 28.90
CA GLN A 78 12.95 5.31 29.53
C GLN A 78 12.96 6.70 28.84
N ASN A 79 14.08 7.13 28.23
CA ASN A 79 14.13 8.43 27.53
C ASN A 79 13.83 8.24 26.02
N LEU A 80 12.58 7.99 25.60
CA LEU A 80 12.28 8.03 24.16
C LEU A 80 12.59 9.42 23.60
N PRO A 81 13.18 9.54 22.40
CA PRO A 81 13.48 10.85 21.78
C PRO A 81 12.22 11.60 21.31
N THR A 82 11.05 10.96 21.43
CA THR A 82 9.75 11.43 20.97
C THR A 82 8.64 10.88 21.86
N LEU A 83 7.55 11.62 22.00
CA LEU A 83 6.36 11.24 22.79
C LEU A 83 5.75 9.86 22.42
N PHE A 84 5.94 9.40 21.18
CA PHE A 84 5.44 8.11 20.69
C PHE A 84 6.55 7.29 20.01
N ASP A 85 6.43 5.96 20.01
CA ASP A 85 7.31 5.06 19.27
C ASP A 85 6.86 4.92 17.80
N TYR A 86 7.00 6.02 17.03
CA TYR A 86 6.52 6.14 15.66
C TYR A 86 6.77 4.95 14.70
N PRO A 87 7.92 4.23 14.72
CA PRO A 87 8.13 3.10 13.83
C PRO A 87 7.19 1.92 14.11
N LEU A 88 6.68 1.76 15.34
CA LEU A 88 5.78 0.68 15.74
C LEU A 88 4.42 0.75 15.01
N PHE A 89 3.98 1.94 14.63
CA PHE A 89 2.68 2.15 14.00
C PHE A 89 2.65 1.79 12.51
N LEU A 90 3.79 1.49 11.89
CA LEU A 90 3.87 1.16 10.47
C LEU A 90 3.01 -0.07 10.13
N LYS A 91 2.08 0.09 9.17
CA LYS A 91 1.24 -0.98 8.62
C LYS A 91 1.28 -1.07 7.11
N GLU A 92 1.68 0.02 6.46
CA GLU A 92 1.87 0.11 5.02
C GLU A 92 3.27 0.62 4.70
N LEU A 93 3.99 -0.15 3.90
CA LEU A 93 5.31 0.22 3.41
C LEU A 93 5.28 0.38 1.89
N ASN A 94 5.21 1.64 1.44
CA ASN A 94 5.65 2.00 0.10
C ASN A 94 7.19 1.98 0.08
N TYR A 95 7.74 0.89 -0.43
CA TYR A 95 9.17 0.61 -0.46
C TYR A 95 9.89 1.49 -1.48
N THR A 96 9.31 1.71 -2.66
CA THR A 96 9.86 2.63 -3.66
C THR A 96 10.07 4.03 -3.08
N ASN A 97 9.08 4.58 -2.38
CA ASN A 97 9.21 5.90 -1.75
C ASN A 97 10.21 5.93 -0.58
N LEU A 98 10.50 4.79 0.06
CA LEU A 98 11.61 4.66 1.02
C LEU A 98 12.97 4.67 0.31
N LEU A 99 13.07 4.02 -0.86
CA LEU A 99 14.30 3.93 -1.66
C LEU A 99 14.61 5.23 -2.44
N GLU A 100 13.60 5.95 -2.95
CA GLU A 100 13.80 7.23 -3.67
C GLU A 100 14.45 8.33 -2.81
N LEU A 101 14.32 8.23 -1.48
CA LEU A 101 14.95 9.17 -0.54
C LEU A 101 16.49 8.98 -0.46
N ASP A 102 17.04 7.95 -1.11
CA ASP A 102 18.43 7.55 -1.00
C ASP A 102 19.43 8.45 -1.75
N ARG A 103 18.97 9.53 -2.38
CA ARG A 103 19.85 10.69 -2.67
C ARG A 103 20.45 11.34 -1.39
N THR A 104 20.17 10.81 -0.19
CA THR A 104 20.58 11.39 1.10
C THR A 104 21.10 10.38 2.15
N ARG A 105 21.72 9.26 1.75
CA ARG A 105 22.29 8.23 2.65
C ARG A 105 21.23 7.61 3.58
N VAL A 106 20.24 6.90 3.02
CA VAL A 106 19.23 6.20 3.81
C VAL A 106 19.68 4.75 4.02
N ASN A 107 20.09 4.39 5.24
CA ASN A 107 20.41 3.01 5.56
C ASN A 107 19.12 2.17 5.71
N VAL A 108 18.58 1.72 4.58
CA VAL A 108 17.34 0.92 4.48
C VAL A 108 17.44 -0.35 5.32
N ARG A 109 18.58 -1.06 5.30
CA ARG A 109 18.83 -2.25 6.14
C ARG A 109 18.69 -1.94 7.63
N ALA A 110 19.19 -0.79 8.09
CA ALA A 110 19.02 -0.35 9.47
C ALA A 110 17.56 0.00 9.80
N ILE A 111 16.81 0.59 8.86
CA ILE A 111 15.37 0.87 9.04
C ILE A 111 14.56 -0.42 9.09
N LEU A 112 14.74 -1.36 8.16
CA LEU A 112 14.03 -2.64 8.21
C LEU A 112 14.36 -3.41 9.50
N LYS A 113 15.61 -3.37 9.97
CA LYS A 113 15.98 -3.94 11.27
C LYS A 113 15.31 -3.22 12.45
N LEU A 114 15.24 -1.89 12.44
CA LEU A 114 14.54 -1.07 13.46
C LEU A 114 13.05 -1.43 13.62
N LEU A 115 12.42 -1.84 12.51
CA LEU A 115 11.01 -2.27 12.43
C LEU A 115 10.85 -3.71 12.92
N ILE A 116 11.71 -4.64 12.48
CA ILE A 116 11.76 -6.02 12.99
C ILE A 116 12.00 -6.05 14.51
N ASP A 117 12.96 -5.26 15.01
CA ASP A 117 13.29 -5.14 16.45
C ASP A 117 12.09 -4.66 17.31
N ARG A 118 11.02 -4.14 16.68
CA ARG A 118 9.78 -3.68 17.31
C ARG A 118 8.59 -4.63 17.13
N GLY A 119 8.76 -5.74 16.41
CA GLY A 119 7.63 -6.60 16.04
C GLY A 119 6.66 -5.92 15.06
N VAL A 120 7.16 -5.04 14.19
CA VAL A 120 6.33 -4.42 13.14
C VAL A 120 5.92 -5.49 12.13
N ASN A 121 4.61 -5.61 11.97
CA ASN A 121 3.94 -6.51 11.04
C ASN A 121 3.12 -5.66 10.05
N LEU A 122 3.41 -5.81 8.75
CA LEU A 122 2.82 -5.04 7.65
C LEU A 122 1.55 -5.72 7.11
N ASN A 123 0.57 -4.91 6.75
CA ASN A 123 -0.66 -5.35 6.08
C ASN A 123 -0.59 -5.06 4.57
N ILE A 124 0.12 -3.98 4.18
CA ILE A 124 0.19 -3.46 2.81
C ILE A 124 1.67 -3.27 2.43
N PHE A 125 2.06 -3.81 1.28
CA PHE A 125 3.38 -3.60 0.69
C PHE A 125 3.26 -3.09 -0.75
N VAL A 126 3.94 -1.99 -1.06
CA VAL A 126 3.90 -1.35 -2.38
C VAL A 126 5.32 -1.13 -2.89
N MET A 127 5.57 -1.54 -4.12
CA MET A 127 6.79 -1.32 -4.87
C MET A 127 6.42 -0.91 -6.29
N GLY A 128 6.69 0.34 -6.66
CA GLY A 128 6.55 0.84 -8.03
C GLY A 128 7.65 0.32 -8.97
N ASP A 129 7.55 0.69 -10.24
CA ASP A 129 8.67 0.59 -11.18
C ASP A 129 9.69 1.69 -10.87
N THR A 130 10.97 1.34 -10.93
CA THR A 130 12.10 2.16 -10.50
C THR A 130 13.26 2.14 -11.49
N ALA A 131 13.01 1.70 -12.73
CA ALA A 131 13.91 1.84 -13.88
C ALA A 131 15.37 1.45 -13.59
N ALA A 132 15.59 0.19 -13.21
CA ALA A 132 16.90 -0.47 -13.03
C ALA A 132 17.87 0.11 -11.98
N LEU A 133 17.49 1.14 -11.21
CA LEU A 133 18.35 1.64 -10.13
C LEU A 133 18.43 0.63 -8.97
N GLY A 134 19.59 -0.01 -8.76
CA GLY A 134 19.98 -0.57 -7.46
C GLY A 134 19.39 -1.94 -7.06
N GLU A 135 19.23 -2.90 -7.98
CA GLU A 135 18.64 -4.25 -7.77
C GLU A 135 18.87 -4.89 -6.39
N TYR A 136 20.09 -4.83 -5.85
CA TYR A 136 20.44 -5.44 -4.56
C TYR A 136 19.56 -4.93 -3.40
N ILE A 137 19.24 -3.64 -3.38
CA ILE A 137 18.41 -3.04 -2.32
C ILE A 137 16.94 -3.40 -2.56
N TYR A 138 16.49 -3.53 -3.81
CA TYR A 138 15.13 -3.98 -4.14
C TYR A 138 14.85 -5.42 -3.72
N GLY A 139 15.86 -6.28 -3.75
CA GLY A 139 15.78 -7.65 -3.25
C GLY A 139 15.90 -7.78 -1.73
N LEU A 140 16.33 -6.74 -0.99
CA LEU A 140 16.71 -6.85 0.42
C LEU A 140 15.60 -7.41 1.31
N TRP A 141 14.34 -7.06 1.05
CA TRP A 141 13.19 -7.55 1.83
C TRP A 141 12.93 -9.06 1.67
N THR A 142 13.54 -9.72 0.67
CA THR A 142 13.46 -11.17 0.45
C THR A 142 14.45 -11.98 1.30
N ASP A 143 15.37 -11.32 2.03
CA ASP A 143 16.19 -11.99 3.04
C ASP A 143 15.29 -12.52 4.18
N SER A 144 15.47 -13.80 4.55
CA SER A 144 14.65 -14.48 5.58
C SER A 144 14.66 -13.82 6.96
N CYS A 145 15.63 -12.94 7.26
CA CYS A 145 15.62 -12.15 8.49
C CYS A 145 14.50 -11.09 8.55
N TYR A 146 13.83 -10.80 7.43
CA TYR A 146 12.68 -9.89 7.36
C TYR A 146 11.32 -10.60 7.27
N THR A 147 11.29 -11.92 7.09
CA THR A 147 10.08 -12.78 7.04
C THR A 147 8.96 -12.36 8.02
N PRO A 148 9.22 -12.17 9.33
CA PRO A 148 8.14 -11.89 10.29
C PRO A 148 7.29 -10.67 9.93
N MET A 149 7.94 -9.60 9.45
CA MET A 149 7.29 -8.33 9.11
C MET A 149 6.35 -8.43 7.90
N PHE A 150 6.55 -9.41 7.02
CA PHE A 150 5.74 -9.65 5.83
C PHE A 150 4.71 -10.78 5.98
N SER A 151 4.79 -11.57 7.06
CA SER A 151 3.89 -12.71 7.31
C SER A 151 2.40 -12.35 7.45
N SER A 152 2.10 -11.08 7.72
CA SER A 152 0.74 -10.54 7.89
C SER A 152 0.20 -9.80 6.66
N LEU A 153 0.88 -9.85 5.51
CA LEU A 153 0.44 -9.12 4.33
C LEU A 153 -0.95 -9.58 3.84
N VAL A 154 -1.74 -8.59 3.45
CA VAL A 154 -3.11 -8.72 2.93
C VAL A 154 -3.23 -8.08 1.54
N TYR A 155 -2.45 -7.02 1.29
CA TYR A 155 -2.38 -6.28 0.03
C TYR A 155 -0.94 -6.17 -0.45
N ILE A 156 -0.68 -6.54 -1.70
CA ILE A 156 0.62 -6.41 -2.36
C ILE A 156 0.47 -5.75 -3.73
N LYS A 157 1.35 -4.80 -4.03
CA LYS A 157 1.48 -4.18 -5.35
C LYS A 157 2.94 -4.08 -5.75
N ILE A 158 3.36 -4.74 -6.83
CA ILE A 158 4.75 -4.84 -7.29
C ILE A 158 4.82 -4.60 -8.80
N TYR A 159 5.39 -3.47 -9.20
CA TYR A 159 5.57 -3.07 -10.60
C TYR A 159 7.01 -3.14 -11.09
N SER A 160 7.97 -3.38 -10.20
CA SER A 160 9.39 -3.45 -10.56
C SER A 160 9.69 -4.67 -11.43
N PRO A 161 10.41 -4.50 -12.57
CA PRO A 161 10.78 -5.61 -13.44
C PRO A 161 11.88 -6.45 -12.77
N PHE A 162 11.48 -7.46 -12.00
CA PHE A 162 12.40 -8.39 -11.34
C PHE A 162 12.85 -9.52 -12.29
N PRO A 163 14.14 -9.61 -12.67
CA PRO A 163 14.66 -10.75 -13.43
C PRO A 163 14.83 -12.03 -12.58
N LYS A 164 14.09 -12.15 -11.46
CA LYS A 164 14.33 -13.14 -10.39
C LYS A 164 13.02 -13.59 -9.75
N ASN A 165 12.64 -14.84 -10.01
CA ASN A 165 11.49 -15.56 -9.43
C ASN A 165 11.48 -15.63 -7.88
N ARG A 166 12.57 -15.23 -7.23
CA ARG A 166 12.69 -15.15 -5.76
C ARG A 166 11.59 -14.32 -5.13
N VAL A 167 11.12 -13.25 -5.77
CA VAL A 167 10.05 -12.40 -5.22
C VAL A 167 8.76 -13.20 -5.01
N ILE A 168 8.26 -13.88 -6.05
CA ILE A 168 7.04 -14.68 -5.95
C ILE A 168 7.25 -15.83 -4.95
N LYS A 169 8.41 -16.50 -5.00
CA LYS A 169 8.76 -17.52 -4.01
C LYS A 169 8.73 -16.99 -2.56
N THR A 170 9.29 -15.81 -2.29
CA THR A 170 9.19 -15.16 -0.98
C THR A 170 7.74 -14.88 -0.59
N LEU A 171 6.85 -14.56 -1.54
CA LEU A 171 5.43 -14.44 -1.22
C LEU A 171 4.81 -15.81 -0.84
N VAL A 172 5.13 -16.88 -1.57
CA VAL A 172 4.72 -18.27 -1.24
C VAL A 172 5.18 -18.64 0.17
N ASP A 173 6.47 -18.46 0.47
CA ASP A 173 7.11 -18.87 1.72
C ASP A 173 6.55 -18.13 2.96
N ASN A 174 5.92 -16.95 2.78
CA ASN A 174 5.58 -16.05 3.88
C ASN A 174 4.10 -15.64 3.96
N CYS A 175 3.32 -15.69 2.88
CA CYS A 175 2.00 -15.04 2.80
C CYS A 175 0.87 -16.05 2.54
N THR A 176 -0.09 -16.14 3.46
CA THR A 176 -1.27 -17.05 3.37
C THR A 176 -2.62 -16.32 3.48
N LYS A 177 -2.59 -14.99 3.59
CA LYS A 177 -3.75 -14.11 3.85
C LYS A 177 -3.90 -12.99 2.82
N LEU A 178 -3.25 -13.12 1.66
CA LEU A 178 -3.39 -12.16 0.57
C LEU A 178 -4.84 -12.19 0.07
N SER A 179 -5.41 -11.00 -0.07
CA SER A 179 -6.72 -10.77 -0.70
C SER A 179 -6.60 -9.81 -1.87
N HIS A 180 -5.50 -9.07 -1.98
CA HIS A 180 -5.23 -8.14 -3.07
C HIS A 180 -3.79 -8.33 -3.56
N LEU A 181 -3.65 -8.61 -4.85
CA LEU A 181 -2.36 -8.86 -5.48
C LEU A 181 -2.32 -8.18 -6.85
N ASP A 182 -1.43 -7.20 -7.00
CA ASP A 182 -1.22 -6.45 -8.23
C ASP A 182 0.25 -6.57 -8.65
N ILE A 183 0.56 -7.38 -9.66
CA ILE A 183 1.94 -7.70 -10.05
C ILE A 183 2.15 -7.48 -11.55
N ASN A 184 3.22 -6.74 -11.88
CA ASN A 184 3.81 -6.76 -13.21
C ASN A 184 4.87 -7.86 -13.27
N LEU A 185 4.72 -8.79 -14.20
CA LEU A 185 5.63 -9.88 -14.49
C LEU A 185 6.46 -9.54 -15.73
N TYR A 186 7.75 -9.88 -15.69
CA TYR A 186 8.67 -9.67 -16.80
C TYR A 186 9.81 -10.70 -16.76
N ASP A 187 9.84 -11.59 -17.75
CA ASP A 187 11.03 -12.37 -18.09
C ASP A 187 10.95 -12.79 -19.56
N ASN A 188 12.11 -12.92 -20.21
CA ASN A 188 12.25 -13.34 -21.60
C ASN A 188 12.79 -14.77 -21.72
N ASN A 189 13.17 -15.42 -20.62
CA ASN A 189 13.72 -16.78 -20.63
C ASN A 189 12.60 -17.83 -20.36
N PRO A 190 12.31 -18.75 -21.31
CA PRO A 190 11.22 -19.72 -21.15
C PRO A 190 11.30 -20.60 -19.89
N GLY A 191 12.51 -20.98 -19.46
CA GLY A 191 12.71 -21.79 -18.25
C GLY A 191 12.35 -21.03 -16.97
N ARG A 192 12.75 -19.75 -16.89
CA ARG A 192 12.36 -18.89 -15.76
C ARG A 192 10.89 -18.51 -15.78
N ILE A 193 10.30 -18.27 -16.96
CA ILE A 193 8.86 -18.05 -17.13
C ILE A 193 8.08 -19.26 -16.58
N LYS A 194 8.46 -20.49 -16.95
CA LYS A 194 7.83 -21.72 -16.42
C LYS A 194 7.93 -21.79 -14.90
N MET A 195 9.13 -21.61 -14.34
CA MET A 195 9.33 -21.62 -12.88
C MET A 195 8.58 -20.48 -12.16
N MET A 196 8.36 -19.34 -12.81
CA MET A 196 7.62 -18.20 -12.26
C MET A 196 6.11 -18.51 -12.19
N LEU A 197 5.57 -19.17 -13.22
CA LEU A 197 4.19 -19.62 -13.26
C LEU A 197 3.91 -20.69 -12.21
N ASN A 198 4.83 -21.65 -12.00
CA ASN A 198 4.74 -22.61 -10.90
C ASN A 198 4.66 -21.90 -9.53
N TYR A 199 5.47 -20.87 -9.28
CA TYR A 199 5.37 -20.11 -8.02
C TYR A 199 4.09 -19.27 -7.91
N LEU A 200 3.49 -18.82 -9.02
CA LEU A 200 2.16 -18.18 -8.99
C LEU A 200 1.06 -19.19 -8.64
N GLU A 201 1.15 -20.42 -9.17
CA GLU A 201 0.27 -21.53 -8.81
C GLU A 201 0.39 -21.89 -7.32
N GLU A 202 1.60 -22.09 -6.82
CA GLU A 202 1.88 -22.29 -5.38
C GLU A 202 1.33 -21.13 -4.54
N LEU A 203 1.51 -19.87 -4.98
CA LEU A 203 1.05 -18.69 -4.27
C LEU A 203 -0.47 -18.65 -4.15
N PHE A 204 -1.21 -18.85 -5.25
CA PHE A 204 -2.67 -18.89 -5.23
C PHE A 204 -3.19 -20.11 -4.45
N ASN A 205 -2.49 -21.24 -4.54
CA ASN A 205 -2.83 -22.44 -3.77
C ASN A 205 -2.70 -22.24 -2.25
N ALA A 206 -1.73 -21.42 -1.80
CA ALA A 206 -1.53 -21.09 -0.40
C ALA A 206 -2.52 -20.07 0.18
N GLN A 207 -3.27 -19.32 -0.64
CA GLN A 207 -4.21 -18.31 -0.13
C GLN A 207 -5.54 -18.94 0.32
N ARG A 208 -6.09 -18.39 1.41
CA ARG A 208 -7.36 -18.83 2.05
C ARG A 208 -8.50 -17.83 1.90
N CYS A 209 -8.29 -16.75 1.14
CA CYS A 209 -9.23 -15.65 0.96
C CYS A 209 -9.52 -15.46 -0.52
N LEU A 210 -10.71 -14.93 -0.86
CA LEU A 210 -11.00 -14.49 -2.21
C LEU A 210 -10.00 -13.42 -2.67
N LEU A 211 -9.49 -13.59 -3.88
CA LEU A 211 -8.45 -12.76 -4.48
C LEU A 211 -9.06 -11.67 -5.37
N ASN A 212 -8.51 -10.46 -5.19
CA ASN A 212 -8.61 -9.34 -6.10
C ASN A 212 -7.26 -9.28 -6.81
N LEU A 213 -7.19 -9.83 -8.02
CA LEU A 213 -5.95 -10.13 -8.73
C LEU A 213 -5.80 -9.22 -9.96
N ARG A 214 -4.65 -8.60 -10.09
CA ARG A 214 -4.20 -7.90 -11.29
C ARG A 214 -2.84 -8.45 -11.70
N LEU A 215 -2.74 -8.98 -12.92
CA LEU A 215 -1.50 -9.50 -13.49
C LEU A 215 -1.22 -8.85 -14.84
N VAL A 216 -0.09 -8.17 -14.94
CA VAL A 216 0.45 -7.68 -16.21
C VAL A 216 1.58 -8.59 -16.65
N PHE A 217 1.53 -9.12 -17.88
CA PHE A 217 2.70 -9.77 -18.48
C PHE A 217 2.67 -9.61 -20.00
N ASN A 218 3.48 -8.68 -20.52
CA ASN A 218 3.60 -8.42 -21.96
C ASN A 218 3.99 -9.71 -22.72
N ASN A 219 3.06 -10.22 -23.53
CA ASN A 219 3.16 -11.48 -24.27
C ASN A 219 3.43 -12.72 -23.38
N GLY A 220 2.97 -12.71 -22.13
CA GLY A 220 3.04 -13.86 -21.23
C GLY A 220 2.16 -15.03 -21.71
N PRO A 221 2.53 -16.30 -21.43
CA PRO A 221 1.81 -17.47 -21.95
C PRO A 221 0.48 -17.70 -21.21
N GLY A 222 -0.59 -17.07 -21.68
CA GLY A 222 -1.92 -17.08 -21.05
C GLY A 222 -2.55 -18.47 -20.95
N LYS A 223 -2.26 -19.38 -21.90
CA LYS A 223 -2.70 -20.79 -21.84
C LYS A 223 -2.20 -21.53 -20.59
N SER A 224 -1.01 -21.18 -20.09
CA SER A 224 -0.48 -21.71 -18.83
C SER A 224 -1.14 -21.04 -17.63
N LEU A 225 -1.38 -19.72 -17.69
CA LEU A 225 -2.08 -18.99 -16.63
C LEU A 225 -3.52 -19.48 -16.42
N ILE A 226 -4.25 -19.74 -17.51
CA ILE A 226 -5.63 -20.27 -17.45
C ILE A 226 -5.68 -21.64 -16.78
N LYS A 227 -4.69 -22.53 -17.02
CA LYS A 227 -4.60 -23.81 -16.30
C LYS A 227 -4.45 -23.62 -14.79
N ILE A 228 -3.67 -22.63 -14.37
CA ILE A 228 -3.52 -22.27 -12.95
C ILE A 228 -4.87 -21.81 -12.38
N PHE A 229 -5.57 -20.90 -13.07
CA PHE A 229 -6.89 -20.43 -12.61
C PHE A 229 -7.95 -21.53 -12.59
N GLN A 230 -7.93 -22.44 -13.56
CA GLN A 230 -8.81 -23.62 -13.63
C GLN A 230 -8.67 -24.58 -12.45
N SER A 231 -7.53 -24.58 -11.75
CA SER A 231 -7.35 -25.37 -10.52
C SER A 231 -8.20 -24.87 -9.34
N LYS A 232 -8.56 -23.57 -9.33
CA LYS A 232 -9.29 -22.89 -8.25
C LYS A 232 -10.18 -21.74 -8.77
N PRO A 233 -11.19 -22.01 -9.63
CA PRO A 233 -12.00 -20.95 -10.26
C PRO A 233 -12.77 -20.09 -9.24
N GLU A 234 -13.20 -20.67 -8.12
CA GLU A 234 -13.92 -20.00 -7.03
C GLU A 234 -13.04 -19.03 -6.21
N SER A 235 -11.71 -19.01 -6.40
CA SER A 235 -10.81 -18.17 -5.59
C SER A 235 -10.77 -16.69 -6.00
N PHE A 236 -11.48 -16.27 -7.05
CA PHE A 236 -11.35 -14.94 -7.63
C PHE A 236 -12.63 -14.11 -7.46
N LYS A 237 -12.52 -12.99 -6.73
CA LYS A 237 -13.58 -11.97 -6.64
C LYS A 237 -13.45 -10.88 -7.69
N ARG A 238 -12.21 -10.50 -8.03
CA ARG A 238 -11.89 -9.54 -9.09
C ARG A 238 -10.66 -10.02 -9.85
N LEU A 239 -10.68 -9.92 -11.17
CA LEU A 239 -9.59 -10.42 -12.02
C LEU A 239 -9.29 -9.48 -13.19
N GLU A 240 -8.06 -8.98 -13.25
CA GLU A 240 -7.56 -8.10 -14.32
C GLU A 240 -6.31 -8.71 -14.98
N LEU A 241 -6.38 -8.93 -16.30
CA LEU A 241 -5.37 -9.65 -17.08
C LEU A 241 -4.83 -8.77 -18.22
N VAL A 242 -3.65 -8.20 -18.03
CA VAL A 242 -3.12 -7.16 -18.92
C VAL A 242 -1.96 -7.68 -19.78
N ASN A 243 -2.08 -7.48 -21.09
CA ASN A 243 -1.08 -7.74 -22.14
C ASN A 243 -0.59 -9.20 -22.30
N TRP A 244 -1.27 -10.17 -21.69
CA TRP A 244 -1.01 -11.60 -21.86
C TRP A 244 -1.42 -12.09 -23.26
N ASN A 245 -0.76 -13.16 -23.73
CA ASN A 245 -1.17 -13.87 -24.94
C ASN A 245 -2.17 -14.99 -24.60
N PHE A 246 -3.43 -14.80 -24.98
CA PHE A 246 -4.53 -15.76 -24.82
C PHE A 246 -5.05 -16.35 -26.14
N GLU A 247 -4.21 -16.38 -27.17
CA GLU A 247 -4.51 -17.05 -28.43
C GLU A 247 -4.85 -18.53 -28.19
N GLU A 248 -5.89 -19.04 -28.86
CA GLU A 248 -6.40 -20.42 -28.71
C GLU A 248 -6.67 -20.89 -27.26
N CYS A 249 -7.15 -19.99 -26.41
CA CYS A 249 -7.52 -20.30 -25.03
C CYS A 249 -9.03 -20.50 -24.86
N ASP A 250 -9.42 -21.57 -24.15
CA ASP A 250 -10.82 -21.81 -23.75
C ASP A 250 -11.16 -21.05 -22.46
N TRP A 251 -12.22 -20.25 -22.52
CA TRP A 251 -12.69 -19.38 -21.45
C TRP A 251 -13.89 -19.94 -20.65
N LYS A 252 -14.43 -21.12 -20.99
CA LYS A 252 -15.57 -21.75 -20.27
C LYS A 252 -15.34 -21.93 -18.77
N TRP A 253 -14.09 -21.92 -18.30
CA TRP A 253 -13.78 -21.95 -16.88
C TRP A 253 -14.33 -20.75 -16.10
N LEU A 254 -14.57 -19.60 -16.75
CA LEU A 254 -15.21 -18.43 -16.14
C LEU A 254 -16.65 -18.70 -15.67
N GLU A 255 -17.36 -19.65 -16.30
CA GLU A 255 -18.69 -20.09 -15.85
C GLU A 255 -18.65 -20.71 -14.43
N LYS A 256 -17.47 -21.16 -13.99
CA LYS A 256 -17.22 -21.75 -12.65
C LYS A 256 -16.77 -20.71 -11.62
N CYS A 257 -16.58 -19.45 -12.01
CA CYS A 257 -16.12 -18.38 -11.13
C CYS A 257 -17.32 -17.69 -10.45
N THR A 258 -18.01 -18.41 -9.57
CA THR A 258 -19.27 -17.99 -8.93
C THR A 258 -19.16 -16.69 -8.11
N ASP A 259 -18.02 -16.43 -7.48
CA ASP A 259 -17.75 -15.22 -6.69
C ASP A 259 -17.17 -14.03 -7.50
N LEU A 260 -16.98 -14.19 -8.83
CA LEU A 260 -16.33 -13.17 -9.67
C LEU A 260 -17.27 -11.99 -9.95
N THR A 261 -16.94 -10.85 -9.36
CA THR A 261 -17.72 -9.61 -9.42
C THR A 261 -17.23 -8.60 -10.46
N GLU A 262 -15.93 -8.61 -10.78
CA GLU A 262 -15.32 -7.71 -11.76
C GLU A 262 -14.25 -8.46 -12.56
N PHE A 263 -14.33 -8.36 -13.89
CA PHE A 263 -13.37 -8.96 -14.83
C PHE A 263 -12.91 -7.92 -15.86
N ALA A 264 -11.61 -7.88 -16.15
CA ALA A 264 -11.02 -7.00 -17.15
C ALA A 264 -9.83 -7.68 -17.85
N ILE A 265 -9.66 -7.41 -19.15
CA ILE A 265 -8.65 -8.07 -19.98
C ILE A 265 -8.19 -7.17 -21.14
N THR A 266 -6.90 -7.19 -21.48
CA THR A 266 -6.42 -6.62 -22.75
C THR A 266 -6.83 -7.54 -23.91
N ASN A 267 -7.43 -6.98 -24.96
CA ASN A 267 -7.84 -7.70 -26.18
C ASN A 267 -8.79 -8.90 -25.89
N PRO A 268 -10.05 -8.66 -25.45
CA PRO A 268 -11.00 -9.72 -25.13
C PRO A 268 -11.30 -10.62 -26.34
N GLN A 269 -11.25 -11.93 -26.10
CA GLN A 269 -11.69 -12.97 -27.05
C GLN A 269 -13.24 -13.01 -27.11
N SER A 270 -13.83 -13.35 -28.26
CA SER A 270 -15.30 -13.38 -28.45
C SER A 270 -16.01 -14.27 -27.42
N GLN A 271 -15.43 -15.42 -27.10
CA GLN A 271 -15.96 -16.37 -26.11
C GLN A 271 -16.18 -15.72 -24.72
N ILE A 272 -15.35 -14.75 -24.33
CA ILE A 272 -15.51 -14.02 -23.06
C ILE A 272 -16.79 -13.17 -23.09
N THR A 273 -17.08 -12.55 -24.25
CA THR A 273 -18.27 -11.70 -24.44
C THR A 273 -19.56 -12.50 -24.45
N GLU A 274 -19.50 -13.77 -24.88
CA GLU A 274 -20.61 -14.72 -24.80
C GLU A 274 -20.87 -15.17 -23.36
N ILE A 275 -19.81 -15.48 -22.59
CA ILE A 275 -19.92 -16.00 -21.21
C ILE A 275 -20.34 -14.91 -20.22
N LEU A 276 -19.71 -13.72 -20.27
CA LEU A 276 -19.94 -12.65 -19.30
C LEU A 276 -21.03 -11.65 -19.72
N GLY A 277 -21.54 -11.76 -20.96
CA GLY A 277 -22.56 -10.87 -21.51
C GLY A 277 -22.03 -9.52 -21.98
N ILE A 278 -22.86 -8.78 -22.72
CA ILE A 278 -22.45 -7.65 -23.58
C ILE A 278 -22.48 -6.27 -22.89
N ASN A 279 -22.38 -6.19 -21.57
CA ASN A 279 -22.36 -4.91 -20.82
C ASN A 279 -20.98 -4.21 -20.88
N PHE A 280 -20.40 -4.11 -22.09
CA PHE A 280 -19.10 -3.51 -22.35
C PHE A 280 -19.24 -2.03 -22.73
N GLU A 281 -18.85 -1.11 -21.83
CA GLU A 281 -18.59 0.28 -22.22
C GLU A 281 -17.22 0.39 -22.92
N THR A 282 -17.16 0.04 -24.20
CA THR A 282 -15.98 0.28 -25.05
C THR A 282 -15.70 1.77 -25.20
N HIS A 283 -14.98 2.34 -24.23
CA HIS A 283 -14.64 3.76 -24.21
C HIS A 283 -13.57 4.13 -25.25
N TYR A 284 -14.04 4.46 -26.44
CA TYR A 284 -13.63 5.72 -27.06
C TYR A 284 -14.49 6.86 -26.48
N LEU A 285 -13.90 8.04 -26.20
CA LEU A 285 -14.53 9.07 -25.35
C LEU A 285 -15.88 9.61 -25.87
N LYS A 286 -16.95 9.56 -25.04
CA LYS A 286 -17.68 10.75 -24.47
C LYS A 286 -19.03 10.45 -23.75
N SER A 287 -19.16 11.02 -22.54
CA SER A 287 -20.35 11.59 -21.85
C SER A 287 -21.72 10.86 -21.71
N SER A 288 -22.04 10.45 -20.47
CA SER A 288 -23.33 10.68 -19.71
C SER A 288 -24.68 10.24 -20.35
N LYS A 289 -25.53 9.38 -19.76
CA LYS A 289 -26.19 9.51 -18.42
C LYS A 289 -27.16 8.32 -18.12
N LYS A 290 -27.32 7.99 -16.82
CA LYS A 290 -28.41 7.22 -16.13
C LYS A 290 -28.43 5.66 -16.14
N LYS A 291 -28.12 5.09 -14.95
CA LYS A 291 -28.72 3.92 -14.20
C LYS A 291 -29.33 2.76 -15.02
N SER A 292 -29.05 1.46 -14.77
CA SER A 292 -28.19 0.70 -13.81
C SER A 292 -28.30 -0.82 -14.17
N ILE A 293 -27.54 -1.82 -13.68
CA ILE A 293 -27.14 -2.20 -12.30
C ILE A 293 -25.83 -3.05 -12.29
N LYS A 294 -24.97 -2.82 -11.28
CA LYS A 294 -23.90 -3.67 -10.70
C LYS A 294 -23.25 -4.82 -11.54
N THR A 295 -22.41 -4.46 -12.50
CA THR A 295 -20.96 -4.79 -12.46
C THR A 295 -20.20 -3.59 -13.04
N THR A 296 -18.99 -3.30 -12.56
CA THR A 296 -18.19 -2.17 -13.08
C THR A 296 -16.92 -2.70 -13.74
N HIS A 297 -17.02 -2.97 -15.04
CA HIS A 297 -15.91 -3.37 -15.89
C HIS A 297 -15.21 -2.13 -16.46
N TRP A 298 -13.88 -2.18 -16.65
CA TRP A 298 -13.07 -1.03 -17.06
C TRP A 298 -12.00 -1.40 -18.09
N HIS A 299 -11.60 -0.42 -18.92
CA HIS A 299 -10.77 -0.60 -20.11
C HIS A 299 -9.43 0.15 -20.02
N PHE A 300 -8.45 -0.23 -20.85
CA PHE A 300 -7.10 0.34 -20.89
C PHE A 300 -6.78 1.02 -22.23
N GLY A 301 -6.10 2.17 -22.17
CA GLY A 301 -5.60 2.92 -23.33
C GLY A 301 -4.19 2.49 -23.76
N ASN A 302 -3.77 2.94 -24.95
CA ASN A 302 -2.49 2.55 -25.59
C ASN A 302 -1.27 3.36 -25.13
N ASP A 303 -1.45 4.36 -24.27
CA ASP A 303 -0.39 5.16 -23.68
C ASP A 303 -0.12 4.75 -22.23
N GLY A 304 1.05 4.15 -21.99
CA GLY A 304 1.47 3.57 -20.70
C GLY A 304 1.73 4.58 -19.56
N LYS A 305 0.96 5.66 -19.47
CA LYS A 305 0.98 6.66 -18.39
C LYS A 305 -0.42 6.77 -17.76
N ILE A 306 -0.72 5.91 -16.79
CA ILE A 306 -2.01 5.99 -16.10
C ILE A 306 -1.99 7.03 -14.98
N SER A 307 -2.92 7.98 -15.07
CA SER A 307 -3.37 8.82 -13.97
C SER A 307 -4.41 8.07 -13.11
N ASN A 308 -4.02 7.71 -11.88
CA ASN A 308 -4.87 7.18 -10.79
C ASN A 308 -5.69 5.90 -11.06
N PHE A 309 -5.28 4.80 -10.42
CA PHE A 309 -6.00 3.51 -10.43
C PHE A 309 -6.92 3.31 -9.22
N TYR A 310 -8.10 2.74 -9.46
CA TYR A 310 -9.17 2.52 -8.47
C TYR A 310 -9.04 1.23 -7.63
N PHE A 311 -7.85 0.93 -7.11
CA PHE A 311 -7.73 0.06 -5.92
C PHE A 311 -7.93 0.87 -4.65
N HIS A 312 -9.14 1.37 -4.44
CA HIS A 312 -9.55 1.85 -3.13
C HIS A 312 -10.22 0.73 -2.35
N SER A 313 -9.55 0.25 -1.31
CA SER A 313 -10.30 0.04 -0.07
C SER A 313 -10.92 1.39 0.32
N GLU A 314 -12.17 1.34 0.76
CA GLU A 314 -13.03 2.51 0.91
C GLU A 314 -12.31 3.66 1.63
N LYS A 315 -12.26 4.83 0.96
CA LYS A 315 -11.66 6.08 1.44
C LYS A 315 -10.19 5.97 1.90
N SER A 316 -9.27 5.98 0.94
CA SER A 316 -8.00 6.69 1.15
C SER A 316 -7.87 7.78 0.09
N SER A 317 -7.92 9.04 0.51
CA SER A 317 -7.77 10.19 -0.39
C SER A 317 -6.35 10.22 -0.97
N THR A 318 -6.16 9.60 -2.14
CA THR A 318 -4.94 9.70 -2.94
C THR A 318 -4.93 11.05 -3.63
N GLU A 319 -4.47 12.07 -2.91
CA GLU A 319 -3.93 13.25 -3.59
C GLU A 319 -2.74 12.78 -4.44
N PRO A 320 -2.73 13.04 -5.75
CA PRO A 320 -1.63 12.63 -6.62
C PRO A 320 -0.29 13.23 -6.16
N TYR A 321 0.79 12.48 -6.36
CA TYR A 321 2.16 12.83 -5.99
C TYR A 321 2.71 13.93 -6.91
N PHE A 322 2.17 15.15 -6.81
CA PHE A 322 2.66 16.33 -7.52
C PHE A 322 3.72 17.08 -6.70
N ASP A 323 4.78 17.51 -7.38
CA ASP A 323 5.96 18.18 -6.79
C ASP A 323 5.84 19.73 -6.87
N GLU A 324 4.65 20.29 -7.14
CA GLU A 324 4.46 21.74 -7.20
C GLU A 324 4.34 22.38 -5.79
N PRO A 325 5.03 23.50 -5.52
CA PRO A 325 4.76 24.28 -4.33
C PRO A 325 3.35 24.89 -4.46
N ILE A 326 2.49 24.66 -3.46
CA ILE A 326 1.21 25.37 -3.37
C ILE A 326 1.54 26.87 -3.23
N VAL A 327 1.42 27.61 -4.33
CA VAL A 327 1.49 29.07 -4.35
C VAL A 327 0.20 29.58 -3.72
N ILE A 328 0.18 29.59 -2.39
CA ILE A 328 -0.75 30.40 -1.62
C ILE A 328 -0.47 31.84 -2.02
N LYS A 329 -1.32 32.42 -2.88
CA LYS A 329 -1.30 33.87 -3.13
C LYS A 329 -1.41 34.57 -1.78
N PRO A 330 -0.46 35.44 -1.39
CA PRO A 330 -0.40 35.95 -0.04
C PRO A 330 -1.50 36.99 0.21
N THR A 331 -2.64 36.56 0.73
CA THR A 331 -3.54 37.43 1.49
C THR A 331 -2.96 37.61 2.90
N ASN A 332 -1.94 38.49 2.99
CA ASN A 332 -1.46 39.20 4.17
C ASN A 332 -1.67 38.53 5.55
N TYR A 333 -1.05 37.37 5.77
CA TYR A 333 -0.72 36.91 7.13
C TYR A 333 0.72 36.38 7.17
N THR A 334 1.60 37.16 7.79
CA THR A 334 3.03 36.85 7.97
C THR A 334 3.22 35.76 9.03
N GLY A 335 3.27 34.48 8.62
CA GLY A 335 3.42 33.35 9.55
C GLY A 335 4.08 32.11 8.94
N ARG A 336 5.29 31.78 9.41
CA ARG A 336 6.09 30.60 8.99
C ARG A 336 5.36 29.25 9.21
N MET A 337 4.75 28.67 8.17
CA MET A 337 4.12 27.34 8.28
C MET A 337 5.08 26.14 8.25
N THR A 338 6.31 26.25 7.73
CA THR A 338 7.26 25.13 7.65
C THR A 338 7.97 24.80 8.97
N ARG A 339 7.84 25.65 10.00
CA ARG A 339 8.40 25.39 11.34
C ARG A 339 7.44 24.67 12.29
N SER A 340 6.13 24.81 12.08
CA SER A 340 5.12 24.46 13.09
C SER A 340 5.14 22.99 13.50
N LEU A 341 5.38 22.03 12.59
CA LEU A 341 5.31 20.63 12.97
C LEU A 341 6.50 20.18 13.83
N SER A 342 7.72 20.60 13.47
CA SER A 342 8.89 20.36 14.33
C SER A 342 8.78 21.12 15.64
N GLU A 343 8.26 22.35 15.65
CA GLU A 343 8.09 23.14 16.87
C GLU A 343 6.95 22.62 17.75
N PHE A 344 5.87 22.05 17.19
CA PHE A 344 4.78 21.42 17.93
C PHE A 344 5.23 20.09 18.55
N LEU A 345 5.89 19.23 17.76
CA LEU A 345 6.48 17.98 18.24
C LEU A 345 7.59 18.23 19.29
N ASN A 346 8.34 19.34 19.20
CA ASN A 346 9.33 19.72 20.20
C ASN A 346 8.71 20.43 21.42
N ARG A 347 7.65 21.25 21.27
CA ARG A 347 6.92 21.86 22.40
C ARG A 347 6.22 20.81 23.26
N ALA A 348 5.70 19.76 22.65
CA ALA A 348 5.18 18.59 23.36
C ALA A 348 6.25 17.88 24.21
N ASN A 349 7.54 17.98 23.82
CA ASN A 349 8.66 17.44 24.59
C ASN A 349 9.20 18.43 25.66
N SER A 350 8.91 19.75 25.56
CA SER A 350 9.53 20.78 26.41
C SER A 350 8.67 21.23 27.60
N GLN A 351 7.50 20.62 27.83
CA GLN A 351 6.62 20.93 28.96
C GLN A 351 6.60 19.84 30.05
N THR A 352 7.35 18.76 29.89
CA THR A 352 7.44 17.65 30.86
C THR A 352 8.59 17.79 31.87
N THR A 353 9.39 18.86 31.81
CA THR A 353 10.45 19.14 32.81
C THR A 353 9.98 19.90 34.05
N ASN A 354 8.71 20.31 34.12
CA ASN A 354 8.12 21.05 35.26
C ASN A 354 6.98 20.27 35.94
N ILE A 355 7.16 18.98 36.21
CA ILE A 355 6.36 18.23 37.20
C ILE A 355 7.30 17.47 38.13
N ASN A 356 7.99 18.25 38.97
CA ASN A 356 8.73 17.86 40.18
C ASN A 356 9.00 19.16 40.95
N GLY A 357 7.94 19.75 41.53
CA GLY A 357 8.04 21.10 42.11
C GLY A 357 6.72 21.74 42.48
N LEU A 358 5.88 21.01 43.24
CA LEU A 358 4.85 21.43 44.22
C LEU A 358 3.84 20.29 44.41
#